data_AF-A0AAD5YB37-F1
#
_entry.id   AF-A0AAD5YB37-F1
#
_cell.length_a   1.000
_cell.length_b   1.000
_cell.length_c   1.000
_cell.angle_alpha   90.00
_cell.angle_beta   90.00
_cell.angle_gamma   90.00
#
_symmetry.space_group_name_H-M   'P 1'
#
loop_
_entity.id
_entity.type
_entity.pdbx_description
1 polymer ?
#
loop_
_entity_poly.entity_id
_entity_poly.type
_entity_poly.pdbx_seq_one_letter_code
_entity_poly.pdbx_strand_id
1 'polypeptide(L)'
;MTSPLDQTNEADEYRHNEERVTLFAPPEAGEPISSEETARQSVISELIQHESDYTQDLKFISDQFIEPLMQSVSITTNGRGPGSIAKAVFSNWKTLHANHEEMFAALSERQRSQDSRVTSEAGLIVGYLLKFIANYDRYIDNYPFAKAQHTSEYHKNPQYRSLIAQGSLDSRMNGREFGSMLTQPIEYLSRLRQILRTMKDYTHEDHEDQVYLPILEKALSYTIERVMRMIEFMKICGSLEFPRGEGMTDSHRCM
;
A
#
# COMPACT_ATOMS: atom_id res chain seq x y z
N MET A 1 -16.13 -33.49 -31.08
CA MET A 1 -16.57 -32.10 -30.91
C MET A 1 -16.22 -31.70 -29.49
N THR A 2 -15.01 -31.22 -29.27
CA THR A 2 -14.47 -30.84 -27.95
C THR A 2 -14.63 -29.33 -27.78
N SER A 3 -15.29 -28.94 -26.69
CA SER A 3 -15.59 -27.56 -26.31
C SER A 3 -14.33 -26.72 -26.04
N PRO A 4 -14.32 -25.42 -26.38
CA PRO A 4 -13.22 -24.50 -26.07
C PRO A 4 -13.55 -23.68 -24.81
N LEU A 5 -13.15 -24.17 -23.62
CA LEU A 5 -13.31 -23.42 -22.35
C LEU A 5 -12.13 -23.66 -21.38
N ASP A 6 -10.89 -23.71 -21.89
CA ASP A 6 -9.71 -23.90 -21.04
C ASP A 6 -8.48 -23.07 -21.46
N GLN A 7 -8.68 -21.95 -22.15
CA GLN A 7 -7.55 -21.13 -22.66
C GLN A 7 -7.44 -19.75 -22.01
N THR A 8 -8.35 -19.39 -21.09
CA THR A 8 -8.32 -18.07 -20.43
C THR A 8 -7.54 -18.07 -19.12
N ASN A 9 -7.25 -19.23 -18.53
CA ASN A 9 -6.56 -19.29 -17.22
C ASN A 9 -5.02 -19.29 -17.36
N GLU A 10 -4.48 -19.95 -18.40
CA GLU A 10 -3.04 -19.92 -18.67
C GLU A 10 -2.56 -18.55 -19.18
N ALA A 11 -3.38 -17.82 -19.95
CA ALA A 11 -3.00 -16.52 -20.49
C ALA A 11 -2.85 -15.44 -19.39
N ASP A 12 -3.65 -15.49 -18.32
CA ASP A 12 -3.53 -14.56 -17.20
C ASP A 12 -2.38 -14.94 -16.25
N GLU A 13 -2.06 -16.24 -16.11
CA GLU A 13 -0.88 -16.71 -15.37
C GLU A 13 0.44 -16.38 -16.11
N TYR A 14 0.44 -16.42 -17.45
CA TYR A 14 1.59 -16.02 -18.27
C TYR A 14 1.82 -14.50 -18.30
N ARG A 15 0.76 -13.68 -18.31
CA ARG A 15 0.88 -12.21 -18.29
C ARG A 15 1.39 -11.67 -16.95
N HIS A 16 1.31 -12.45 -15.87
CA HIS A 16 1.82 -12.05 -14.57
C HIS A 16 3.35 -12.25 -14.42
N ASN A 17 4.00 -12.92 -15.37
CA ASN A 17 5.40 -13.32 -15.25
C ASN A 17 6.37 -12.49 -16.13
N GLU A 18 5.87 -11.62 -17.02
CA GLU A 18 6.70 -10.86 -17.97
C GLU A 18 7.25 -9.52 -17.46
N GLU A 19 6.84 -9.04 -16.28
CA GLU A 19 7.39 -7.81 -15.66
C GLU A 19 8.03 -8.07 -14.30
N ARG A 20 8.77 -9.18 -14.16
CA ARG A 20 9.75 -9.23 -13.09
C ARG A 20 10.82 -8.19 -13.44
N VAL A 21 10.82 -7.08 -12.72
CA VAL A 21 11.93 -6.10 -12.69
C VAL A 21 13.21 -6.93 -12.69
N THR A 22 14.04 -6.77 -13.73
CA THR A 22 15.28 -7.53 -13.83
C THR A 22 16.12 -7.16 -12.61
N LEU A 23 16.20 -8.07 -11.64
CA LEU A 23 17.13 -7.99 -10.53
C LEU A 23 18.51 -7.78 -11.14
N PHE A 24 19.22 -6.74 -10.71
CA PHE A 24 20.56 -6.42 -11.20
C PHE A 24 21.43 -7.69 -11.27
N ALA A 25 21.83 -8.05 -12.49
CA ALA A 25 22.81 -9.08 -12.75
C ALA A 25 24.15 -8.37 -13.00
N PRO A 26 25.22 -8.68 -12.24
CA PRO A 26 26.52 -8.11 -12.50
C PRO A 26 26.93 -8.44 -13.95
N PRO A 27 27.50 -7.49 -14.71
CA PRO A 27 27.87 -7.74 -16.09
C PRO A 27 28.96 -8.83 -16.17
N GLU A 28 28.71 -9.90 -16.94
CA GLU A 28 29.69 -10.99 -17.17
C GLU A 28 30.95 -10.52 -17.92
N ALA A 29 30.92 -9.34 -18.55
CA ALA A 29 31.98 -8.83 -19.43
C ALA A 29 32.19 -7.30 -19.35
N GLY A 30 32.06 -6.69 -18.16
CA GLY A 30 32.27 -5.26 -17.92
C GLY A 30 33.51 -4.95 -17.07
N GLU A 31 33.86 -3.66 -16.95
CA GLU A 31 34.87 -3.20 -15.98
C GLU A 31 34.50 -3.67 -14.55
N PRO A 32 35.48 -4.07 -13.72
CA PRO A 32 35.20 -4.52 -12.37
C PRO A 32 34.52 -3.42 -11.56
N ILE A 33 33.23 -3.63 -11.24
CA ILE A 33 32.46 -2.78 -10.34
C ILE A 33 32.98 -3.02 -8.92
N SER A 34 33.11 -1.96 -8.12
CA SER A 34 33.50 -2.11 -6.72
C SER A 34 32.45 -2.93 -5.96
N SER A 35 32.86 -3.57 -4.86
CA SER A 35 31.91 -4.29 -3.98
C SER A 35 30.85 -3.35 -3.41
N GLU A 36 31.20 -2.09 -3.14
CA GLU A 36 30.29 -1.06 -2.65
C GLU A 36 29.24 -0.68 -3.69
N GLU A 37 29.65 -0.45 -4.94
CA GLU A 37 28.72 -0.11 -6.02
C GLU A 37 27.83 -1.31 -6.38
N THR A 38 28.36 -2.53 -6.32
CA THR A 38 27.55 -3.76 -6.48
C THR A 38 26.47 -3.85 -5.40
N ALA A 39 26.80 -3.57 -4.14
CA ALA A 39 25.84 -3.53 -3.06
C ALA A 39 24.78 -2.42 -3.26
N ARG A 40 25.21 -1.23 -3.71
CA ARG A 40 24.31 -0.12 -4.02
C ARG A 40 23.30 -0.48 -5.12
N GLN A 41 23.75 -1.08 -6.23
CA GLN A 41 22.85 -1.52 -7.31
C GLN A 41 21.87 -2.62 -6.86
N SER A 42 22.30 -3.50 -5.94
CA SER A 42 21.40 -4.48 -5.32
C SER A 42 20.30 -3.81 -4.50
N VAL A 43 20.64 -2.79 -3.70
CA VAL A 43 19.65 -2.01 -2.93
C VAL A 43 18.71 -1.21 -3.83
N ILE A 44 19.21 -0.63 -4.93
CA ILE A 44 18.36 0.04 -5.93
C ILE A 44 17.36 -0.96 -6.55
N SER A 45 17.82 -2.16 -6.91
CA SER A 45 16.95 -3.21 -7.45
C SER A 45 15.90 -3.63 -6.43
N GLU A 46 16.27 -3.78 -5.16
CA GLU A 46 15.33 -4.05 -4.05
C GLU A 46 14.27 -2.95 -3.94
N LEU A 47 14.67 -1.67 -4.07
CA LEU A 47 13.75 -0.54 -4.04
C LEU A 47 12.72 -0.61 -5.18
N ILE A 48 13.17 -0.84 -6.41
CA ILE A 48 12.28 -0.89 -7.58
C ILE A 48 11.34 -2.10 -7.48
N GLN A 49 11.85 -3.26 -7.06
CA GLN A 49 11.00 -4.44 -6.82
C GLN A 49 9.98 -4.17 -5.72
N HIS A 50 10.39 -3.53 -4.62
CA HIS A 50 9.47 -3.18 -3.54
C HIS A 50 8.35 -2.24 -4.02
N GLU A 51 8.67 -1.29 -4.89
CA GLU A 51 7.69 -0.39 -5.50
C GLU A 51 6.72 -1.12 -6.44
N SER A 52 7.24 -2.05 -7.25
CA SER A 52 6.42 -2.91 -8.12
C SER A 52 5.42 -3.72 -7.30
N ASP A 53 5.91 -4.45 -6.29
CA ASP A 53 5.09 -5.31 -5.42
C ASP A 53 3.99 -4.50 -4.74
N TYR A 54 4.34 -3.32 -4.22
CA TYR A 54 3.38 -2.44 -3.56
C TYR A 54 2.33 -1.88 -4.52
N THR A 55 2.71 -1.48 -5.73
CA THR A 55 1.77 -1.02 -6.76
C THR A 55 0.80 -2.14 -7.15
N GLN A 56 1.30 -3.37 -7.31
CA GLN A 56 0.48 -4.54 -7.59
C GLN A 56 -0.50 -4.87 -6.45
N ASP A 57 -0.05 -4.78 -5.19
CA ASP A 57 -0.91 -4.94 -4.01
C ASP A 57 -2.02 -3.85 -3.96
N LEU A 58 -1.68 -2.59 -4.24
CA LEU A 58 -2.65 -1.49 -4.31
C LEU A 58 -3.68 -1.70 -5.43
N LYS A 59 -3.24 -2.16 -6.60
CA LYS A 59 -4.10 -2.52 -7.72
C LYS A 59 -5.02 -3.67 -7.36
N PHE A 60 -4.47 -4.72 -6.78
CA PHE A 60 -5.21 -5.89 -6.34
C PHE A 60 -6.37 -5.51 -5.42
N ILE A 61 -6.14 -4.67 -4.41
CA ILE A 61 -7.21 -4.21 -3.52
C ILE A 61 -8.28 -3.41 -4.27
N SER A 62 -7.86 -2.59 -5.24
CA SER A 62 -8.79 -1.84 -6.08
C SER A 62 -9.69 -2.77 -6.88
N ASP A 63 -9.12 -3.74 -7.59
CA ASP A 63 -9.82 -4.63 -8.50
C ASP A 63 -10.70 -5.66 -7.76
N GLN A 64 -10.22 -6.21 -6.63
CA GLN A 64 -10.91 -7.31 -5.94
C GLN A 64 -11.90 -6.85 -4.88
N PHE A 65 -11.75 -5.63 -4.34
CA PHE A 65 -12.60 -5.16 -3.25
C PHE A 65 -13.29 -3.84 -3.55
N ILE A 66 -12.54 -2.82 -4.01
CA ILE A 66 -13.10 -1.49 -4.22
C ILE A 66 -14.08 -1.49 -5.40
N GLU A 67 -13.68 -2.01 -6.54
CA GLU A 67 -14.50 -2.00 -7.76
C GLU A 67 -15.76 -2.86 -7.63
N PRO A 68 -15.69 -4.12 -7.14
CA PRO A 68 -16.89 -4.91 -6.90
C PRO A 68 -17.84 -4.24 -5.90
N LEU A 69 -17.31 -3.58 -4.88
CA LEU A 69 -18.13 -2.83 -3.92
C LEU A 69 -18.82 -1.65 -4.60
N MET A 70 -18.09 -0.87 -5.40
CA MET A 70 -18.62 0.29 -6.12
C MET A 70 -19.70 -0.09 -7.15
N GLN A 71 -19.56 -1.25 -7.78
CA GLN A 71 -20.51 -1.77 -8.78
C GLN A 71 -21.71 -2.50 -8.17
N SER A 72 -21.64 -2.85 -6.88
CA SER A 72 -22.77 -3.46 -6.19
C SER A 72 -23.97 -2.51 -6.16
N VAL A 73 -25.16 -3.05 -6.38
CA VAL A 73 -26.42 -2.31 -6.19
C VAL A 73 -27.09 -2.63 -4.86
N SER A 74 -26.65 -3.71 -4.21
CA SER A 74 -27.31 -4.27 -3.04
C SER A 74 -26.64 -3.85 -1.73
N ILE A 75 -25.32 -3.66 -1.73
CA ILE A 75 -24.55 -3.29 -0.54
C ILE A 75 -24.89 -1.87 -0.11
N THR A 76 -25.80 -1.76 0.85
CA THR A 76 -26.26 -0.51 1.45
C THR A 76 -26.34 -0.67 2.96
N THR A 77 -26.14 0.42 3.71
CA THR A 77 -26.30 0.42 5.17
C THR A 77 -26.73 1.79 5.65
N ASN A 78 -27.83 1.86 6.41
CA ASN A 78 -28.40 3.11 6.94
C ASN A 78 -28.59 4.20 5.87
N GLY A 79 -29.08 3.83 4.68
CA GLY A 79 -29.26 4.76 3.55
C GLY A 79 -27.98 5.17 2.83
N ARG A 80 -26.80 4.71 3.26
CA ARG A 80 -25.55 4.88 2.52
C ARG A 80 -25.46 3.86 1.41
N GLY A 81 -25.24 4.34 0.19
CA GLY A 81 -24.96 3.51 -0.97
C GLY A 81 -23.52 2.96 -0.98
N PRO A 82 -23.23 2.01 -1.87
CA PRO A 82 -21.94 1.32 -1.96
C PRO A 82 -20.76 2.28 -2.14
N GLY A 83 -20.92 3.33 -2.95
CA GLY A 83 -19.87 4.33 -3.13
C GLY A 83 -19.52 5.13 -1.87
N SER A 84 -20.49 5.39 -1.01
CA SER A 84 -20.24 6.03 0.29
C SER A 84 -19.54 5.07 1.25
N ILE A 85 -19.88 3.78 1.21
CA ILE A 85 -19.23 2.74 2.03
C ILE A 85 -17.78 2.56 1.56
N ALA A 86 -17.55 2.45 0.25
CA ALA A 86 -16.22 2.35 -0.34
C ALA A 86 -15.35 3.55 0.04
N LYS A 87 -15.86 4.78 -0.09
CA LYS A 87 -15.12 5.99 0.32
C LYS A 87 -14.79 5.98 1.81
N ALA A 88 -15.70 5.49 2.65
CA ALA A 88 -15.50 5.44 4.10
C ALA A 88 -14.40 4.43 4.49
N VAL A 89 -14.37 3.27 3.85
CA VAL A 89 -13.42 2.18 4.15
C VAL A 89 -12.06 2.39 3.47
N PHE A 90 -12.03 2.85 2.23
CA PHE A 90 -10.79 2.91 1.43
C PHE A 90 -10.21 4.33 1.28
N SER A 91 -10.93 5.38 1.70
CA SER A 91 -10.47 6.77 1.61
C SER A 91 -10.02 7.14 0.17
N ASN A 92 -8.77 7.56 0.01
CA ASN A 92 -8.10 7.95 -1.22
C ASN A 92 -7.20 6.83 -1.79
N TRP A 93 -7.51 5.56 -1.55
CA TRP A 93 -6.72 4.41 -2.03
C TRP A 93 -6.37 4.49 -3.52
N LYS A 94 -7.35 4.77 -4.39
CA LYS A 94 -7.13 4.91 -5.84
C LYS A 94 -6.14 6.04 -6.18
N THR A 95 -6.12 7.12 -5.40
CA THR A 95 -5.15 8.20 -5.56
C THR A 95 -3.75 7.75 -5.13
N LEU A 96 -3.62 6.98 -4.05
CA LEU A 96 -2.34 6.38 -3.66
C LEU A 96 -1.83 5.47 -4.78
N HIS A 97 -2.67 4.56 -5.27
CA HIS A 97 -2.32 3.67 -6.38
C HIS A 97 -1.78 4.42 -7.60
N ALA A 98 -2.50 5.44 -8.08
CA ALA A 98 -2.06 6.22 -9.23
C ALA A 98 -0.71 6.92 -9.03
N ASN A 99 -0.43 7.43 -7.82
CA ASN A 99 0.85 8.07 -7.53
C ASN A 99 2.02 7.07 -7.56
N HIS A 100 1.81 5.86 -7.03
CA HIS A 100 2.81 4.80 -7.01
C HIS A 100 3.02 4.19 -8.39
N GLU A 101 1.96 4.02 -9.17
CA GLU A 101 2.03 3.61 -10.57
C GLU A 101 2.86 4.61 -11.41
N GLU A 102 2.67 5.92 -11.20
CA GLU A 102 3.47 6.96 -11.87
C GLU A 102 4.95 6.89 -11.45
N MET A 103 5.23 6.70 -10.15
CA MET A 103 6.60 6.59 -9.66
C MET A 103 7.30 5.33 -10.17
N PHE A 104 6.62 4.18 -10.14
CA PHE A 104 7.11 2.91 -10.64
C PHE A 104 7.44 2.97 -12.13
N ALA A 105 6.57 3.56 -12.94
CA ALA A 105 6.80 3.74 -14.37
C ALA A 105 8.06 4.58 -14.63
N ALA A 106 8.26 5.64 -13.84
CA ALA A 106 9.42 6.52 -13.97
C ALA A 106 10.73 5.86 -13.51
N LEU A 107 10.69 5.05 -12.44
CA LEU A 107 11.82 4.21 -11.98
C LEU A 107 12.20 3.16 -13.02
N SER A 108 11.19 2.45 -13.55
CA SER A 108 11.39 1.40 -14.57
C SER A 108 11.96 1.97 -15.87
N GLU A 109 11.50 3.15 -16.29
CA GLU A 109 12.06 3.83 -17.46
C GLU A 109 13.51 4.24 -17.24
N ARG A 110 13.86 4.74 -16.05
CA ARG A 110 15.25 5.05 -15.74
C ARG A 110 16.14 3.82 -15.78
N GLN A 111 15.70 2.72 -15.16
CA GLN A 111 16.43 1.46 -15.15
C GLN A 111 16.69 0.94 -16.57
N ARG A 112 15.70 1.03 -17.47
CA ARG A 112 15.86 0.68 -18.89
C ARG A 112 16.83 1.61 -19.63
N SER A 113 16.81 2.90 -19.34
CA SER A 113 17.64 3.90 -20.04
C SER A 113 19.12 3.89 -19.67
N GLN A 114 19.48 3.34 -18.50
CA GLN A 114 20.85 3.42 -17.95
C GLN A 114 21.67 2.13 -18.09
N ASP A 115 21.27 1.20 -18.98
CA ASP A 115 22.01 -0.01 -19.37
C ASP A 115 22.86 -0.64 -18.24
N SER A 116 22.17 -1.30 -17.30
CA SER A 116 22.68 -2.04 -16.14
C SER A 116 23.23 -1.24 -14.95
N ARG A 117 23.58 0.05 -15.08
CA ARG A 117 24.09 0.84 -13.94
C ARG A 117 23.27 2.09 -13.70
N VAL A 118 22.42 2.03 -12.69
CA VAL A 118 21.59 3.16 -12.29
C VAL A 118 22.41 4.16 -11.50
N THR A 119 22.56 5.39 -11.99
CA THR A 119 23.44 6.39 -11.35
C THR A 119 22.76 7.12 -10.19
N SER A 120 21.48 7.49 -10.30
CA SER A 120 20.76 8.19 -9.23
C SER A 120 19.26 7.91 -9.29
N GLU A 121 18.70 7.49 -8.17
CA GLU A 121 17.25 7.34 -7.99
C GLU A 121 16.69 8.21 -6.87
N ALA A 122 17.54 8.65 -5.92
CA ALA A 122 17.07 9.38 -4.75
C ALA A 122 16.41 10.71 -5.15
N GLY A 123 16.93 11.41 -6.17
CA GLY A 123 16.34 12.65 -6.68
C GLY A 123 14.94 12.46 -7.27
N LEU A 124 14.73 11.40 -8.06
CA LEU A 124 13.40 11.06 -8.58
C LEU A 124 12.45 10.73 -7.43
N ILE A 125 12.87 9.87 -6.51
CA ILE A 125 12.04 9.44 -5.38
C ILE A 125 11.65 10.64 -4.51
N VAL A 126 12.56 11.59 -4.26
CA VAL A 126 12.23 12.86 -3.58
C VAL A 126 11.12 13.59 -4.32
N GLY A 127 11.28 13.77 -5.64
CA GLY A 127 10.31 14.50 -6.46
C GLY A 127 8.91 13.89 -6.39
N TYR A 128 8.81 12.57 -6.40
CA TYR A 128 7.54 11.86 -6.30
C TYR A 128 6.98 11.83 -4.87
N LEU A 129 7.79 11.48 -3.88
CA LEU A 129 7.36 11.42 -2.49
C LEU A 129 6.81 12.77 -2.02
N LEU A 130 7.45 13.89 -2.39
CA LEU A 130 6.96 15.23 -2.06
C LEU A 130 5.59 15.53 -2.69
N LYS A 131 5.29 15.01 -3.88
CA LYS A 131 4.00 15.21 -4.55
C LYS A 131 2.86 14.49 -3.83
N PHE A 132 3.11 13.27 -3.32
CA PHE A 132 2.05 12.44 -2.78
C PHE A 132 2.04 12.26 -1.26
N ILE A 133 2.99 12.82 -0.51
CA ILE A 133 3.00 12.70 0.97
C ILE A 133 1.72 13.23 1.62
N ALA A 134 1.11 14.28 1.05
CA ALA A 134 -0.18 14.79 1.52
C ALA A 134 -1.33 13.79 1.33
N ASN A 135 -1.23 12.91 0.33
CA ASN A 135 -2.20 11.82 0.14
C ASN A 135 -2.04 10.75 1.22
N TYR A 136 -0.81 10.49 1.68
CA TYR A 136 -0.57 9.64 2.84
C TYR A 136 -1.15 10.23 4.12
N ASP A 137 -0.94 11.52 4.37
CA ASP A 137 -1.53 12.20 5.51
C ASP A 137 -3.05 12.03 5.55
N ARG A 138 -3.72 12.26 4.41
CA ARG A 138 -5.16 12.05 4.29
C ARG A 138 -5.57 10.59 4.55
N TYR A 139 -4.78 9.62 4.09
CA TYR A 139 -5.07 8.21 4.32
C TYR A 139 -4.94 7.85 5.80
N ILE A 140 -3.83 8.25 6.41
CA ILE A 140 -3.49 8.01 7.82
C ILE A 140 -4.54 8.63 8.74
N ASP A 141 -4.93 9.87 8.48
CA ASP A 141 -5.93 10.58 9.29
C ASP A 141 -7.31 9.91 9.19
N ASN A 142 -7.66 9.31 8.05
CA ASN A 142 -8.91 8.57 7.87
C ASN A 142 -8.85 7.12 8.38
N TYR A 143 -7.66 6.52 8.55
CA TYR A 143 -7.50 5.10 8.85
C TYR A 143 -8.30 4.61 10.08
N PRO A 144 -8.36 5.32 11.23
CA PRO A 144 -9.17 4.89 12.37
C PRO A 144 -10.65 4.76 12.03
N PHE A 145 -11.18 5.73 11.28
CA PHE A 145 -12.57 5.72 10.83
C PHE A 145 -12.81 4.59 9.83
N ALA A 146 -11.92 4.41 8.86
CA ALA A 146 -11.97 3.30 7.89
C ALA A 146 -12.03 1.94 8.58
N LYS A 147 -11.17 1.71 9.58
CA LYS A 147 -11.14 0.47 10.37
C LYS A 147 -12.47 0.25 11.09
N ALA A 148 -12.99 1.27 11.77
CA ALA A 148 -14.27 1.16 12.47
C ALA A 148 -15.45 0.91 11.51
N GLN A 149 -15.46 1.56 10.34
CA GLN A 149 -16.49 1.33 9.32
C GLN A 149 -16.39 -0.08 8.75
N HIS A 150 -15.19 -0.55 8.40
CA HIS A 150 -14.99 -1.92 7.95
C HIS A 150 -15.53 -2.94 8.97
N THR A 151 -15.14 -2.80 10.25
CA THR A 151 -15.65 -3.68 11.32
C THR A 151 -17.18 -3.62 11.44
N SER A 152 -17.77 -2.43 11.43
CA SER A 152 -19.23 -2.27 11.52
C SER A 152 -19.95 -2.90 10.32
N GLU A 153 -19.49 -2.66 9.10
CA GLU A 153 -20.09 -3.21 7.87
C GLU A 153 -19.92 -4.73 7.82
N TYR A 154 -18.75 -5.26 8.21
CA TYR A 154 -18.51 -6.70 8.26
C TYR A 154 -19.46 -7.43 9.23
N HIS A 155 -19.78 -6.83 10.37
CA HIS A 155 -20.73 -7.40 11.32
C HIS A 155 -22.19 -7.24 10.90
N LYS A 156 -22.57 -6.04 10.45
CA LYS A 156 -23.99 -5.65 10.25
C LYS A 156 -24.52 -5.91 8.84
N ASN A 157 -23.65 -5.99 7.83
CA ASN A 157 -24.03 -6.07 6.43
C ASN A 157 -23.58 -7.42 5.83
N PRO A 158 -24.48 -8.41 5.72
CA PRO A 158 -24.15 -9.74 5.19
C PRO A 158 -23.61 -9.70 3.75
N GLN A 159 -24.07 -8.76 2.92
CA GLN A 159 -23.63 -8.66 1.53
C GLN A 159 -22.22 -8.09 1.44
N TYR A 160 -21.90 -7.06 2.24
CA TYR A 160 -20.53 -6.58 2.39
C TYR A 160 -19.60 -7.70 2.89
N ARG A 161 -20.01 -8.43 3.94
CA ARG A 161 -19.24 -9.57 4.45
C ARG A 161 -19.00 -10.65 3.39
N SER A 162 -20.02 -10.97 2.60
CA SER A 162 -19.90 -11.93 1.49
C SER A 162 -18.91 -11.45 0.43
N LEU A 163 -18.91 -10.15 0.09
CA LEU A 163 -17.96 -9.57 -0.85
C LEU A 163 -16.52 -9.70 -0.33
N ILE A 164 -16.29 -9.33 0.93
CA ILE A 164 -14.95 -9.48 1.54
C ILE A 164 -14.54 -10.95 1.55
N ALA A 165 -15.44 -11.87 1.93
CA ALA A 165 -15.15 -13.29 1.94
C ALA A 165 -14.79 -13.84 0.56
N GLN A 166 -15.47 -13.39 -0.50
CA GLN A 166 -15.16 -13.77 -1.88
C GLN A 166 -13.81 -13.25 -2.34
N GLY A 167 -13.50 -11.97 -2.11
CA GLY A 167 -12.20 -11.40 -2.45
C GLY A 167 -11.05 -12.05 -1.67
N SER A 168 -11.30 -12.48 -0.43
CA SER A 168 -10.31 -13.18 0.41
C SER A 168 -9.94 -14.58 -0.07
N LEU A 169 -10.65 -15.16 -1.06
CA LEU A 169 -10.32 -16.46 -1.65
C LEU A 169 -9.20 -16.37 -2.69
N ASP A 170 -8.86 -15.16 -3.16
CA ASP A 170 -7.81 -14.96 -4.14
C ASP A 170 -6.44 -15.34 -3.57
N SER A 171 -5.63 -16.07 -4.35
CA SER A 171 -4.32 -16.56 -3.93
C SER A 171 -3.35 -15.43 -3.56
N ARG A 172 -3.52 -14.24 -4.14
CA ARG A 172 -2.70 -13.04 -3.87
C ARG A 172 -2.92 -12.46 -2.48
N MET A 173 -3.98 -12.87 -1.78
CA MET A 173 -4.12 -12.59 -0.35
C MET A 173 -2.98 -13.22 0.45
N ASN A 174 -2.42 -14.33 -0.02
CA ASN A 174 -1.27 -15.01 0.59
C ASN A 174 -1.44 -15.25 2.11
N GLY A 175 -2.63 -15.68 2.53
CA GLY A 175 -2.98 -15.91 3.94
C GLY A 175 -3.14 -14.65 4.79
N ARG A 176 -3.04 -13.45 4.20
CA ARG A 176 -3.27 -12.17 4.89
C ARG A 176 -4.77 -11.94 5.08
N GLU A 177 -5.14 -11.30 6.18
CA GLU A 177 -6.52 -10.87 6.40
C GLU A 177 -6.80 -9.55 5.67
N PHE A 178 -8.03 -9.34 5.20
CA PHE A 178 -8.40 -8.07 4.55
C PHE A 178 -8.09 -6.83 5.42
N GLY A 179 -8.27 -6.93 6.75
CA GLY A 179 -7.97 -5.84 7.67
C GLY A 179 -6.49 -5.44 7.70
N SER A 180 -5.56 -6.37 7.48
CA SER A 180 -4.12 -6.07 7.38
C SER A 180 -3.74 -5.49 6.01
N MET A 181 -4.53 -5.72 4.97
CA MET A 181 -4.35 -5.02 3.68
C MET A 181 -4.54 -3.52 3.81
N LEU A 182 -5.44 -3.08 4.69
CA LEU A 182 -5.62 -1.67 4.97
C LEU A 182 -4.42 -1.03 5.71
N THR A 183 -3.50 -1.82 6.29
CA THR A 183 -2.26 -1.28 6.89
C THR A 183 -1.09 -1.19 5.92
N GLN A 184 -1.21 -1.74 4.71
CA GLN A 184 -0.10 -1.77 3.74
C GLN A 184 0.51 -0.40 3.43
N PRO A 185 -0.26 0.70 3.25
CA PRO A 185 0.35 2.01 3.01
C PRO A 185 1.26 2.45 4.16
N ILE A 186 0.90 2.12 5.40
CA ILE A 186 1.70 2.45 6.58
C ILE A 186 2.99 1.63 6.62
N GLU A 187 2.88 0.33 6.34
CA GLU A 187 4.01 -0.61 6.33
C GLU A 187 5.01 -0.28 5.21
N TYR A 188 4.51 0.08 4.04
CA TYR A 188 5.30 0.52 2.90
C TYR A 188 6.24 1.68 3.27
N LEU A 189 5.75 2.74 3.93
CA LEU A 189 6.59 3.88 4.32
C LEU A 189 7.77 3.44 5.22
N SER A 190 7.50 2.50 6.13
CA SER A 190 8.51 1.98 7.06
C SER A 190 9.59 1.19 6.32
N ARG A 191 9.18 0.36 5.34
CA ARG A 191 10.09 -0.43 4.50
C ARG A 191 10.90 0.44 3.55
N LEU A 192 10.25 1.40 2.88
CA LEU A 192 10.93 2.37 2.02
C LEU A 192 12.02 3.13 2.77
N ARG A 193 11.74 3.60 4.00
CA ARG A 193 12.75 4.26 4.84
C ARG A 193 13.95 3.36 5.12
N GLN A 194 13.72 2.07 5.39
CA GLN A 194 14.81 1.12 5.64
C GLN A 194 15.68 0.94 4.40
N ILE A 195 15.07 0.74 3.22
CA ILE A 195 15.79 0.57 1.96
C ILE A 195 16.62 1.82 1.65
N LEU A 196 16.07 3.02 1.83
CA LEU A 196 16.78 4.28 1.60
C LEU A 196 17.94 4.51 2.56
N ARG A 197 17.83 4.06 3.82
CA ARG A 197 18.96 4.08 4.78
C ARG A 197 20.09 3.17 4.31
N THR A 198 19.77 1.93 3.93
CA THR A 198 20.75 1.01 3.38
C THR A 198 21.40 1.57 2.11
N MET A 199 20.62 2.23 1.24
CA MET A 199 21.14 2.86 0.03
C MET A 199 22.17 3.94 0.35
N LYS A 200 21.90 4.75 1.38
CA LYS A 200 22.82 5.79 1.87
C LYS A 200 24.14 5.21 2.37
N ASP A 201 24.10 4.09 3.09
CA ASP A 201 25.30 3.44 3.63
C ASP A 201 26.25 2.93 2.52
N TYR A 202 25.72 2.63 1.32
CA TYR A 202 26.49 2.21 0.15
C TYR A 202 26.70 3.31 -0.90
N THR A 203 26.28 4.54 -0.62
CA THR A 203 26.46 5.67 -1.53
C THR A 203 27.74 6.43 -1.15
N HIS A 204 28.64 6.68 -2.10
CA HIS A 204 29.86 7.46 -1.84
C HIS A 204 29.54 8.90 -1.39
N GLU A 205 30.39 9.51 -0.54
CA GLU A 205 30.13 10.86 0.03
C GLU A 205 30.01 11.96 -1.04
N ASP A 206 30.77 11.84 -2.13
CA ASP A 206 30.74 12.79 -3.26
C ASP A 206 29.58 12.57 -4.25
N HIS A 207 28.69 11.58 -3.99
CA HIS A 207 27.60 11.25 -4.90
C HIS A 207 26.41 12.20 -4.73
N GLU A 208 25.73 12.57 -5.82
CA GLU A 208 24.59 13.50 -5.79
C GLU A 208 23.43 13.06 -4.88
N ASP A 209 23.18 11.75 -4.79
CA ASP A 209 22.17 11.15 -3.89
C ASP A 209 22.39 11.47 -2.40
N GLN A 210 23.62 11.80 -1.98
CA GLN A 210 23.90 12.15 -0.58
C GLN A 210 23.15 13.41 -0.12
N VAL A 211 22.76 14.28 -1.05
CA VAL A 211 21.93 15.45 -0.75
C VAL A 211 20.47 15.05 -0.49
N TYR A 212 19.96 14.07 -1.24
CA TYR A 212 18.55 13.71 -1.27
C TYR A 212 18.17 12.66 -0.22
N LEU A 213 19.04 11.67 0.03
CA LEU A 213 18.76 10.55 0.94
C LEU A 213 18.43 11.00 2.38
N PRO A 214 19.15 11.96 3.00
CA PRO A 214 18.80 12.46 4.34
C PRO A 214 17.46 13.18 4.38
N ILE A 215 17.08 13.88 3.30
CA ILE A 215 15.81 14.59 3.18
C ILE A 215 14.66 13.58 3.14
N LEU A 216 14.79 12.53 2.32
CA LEU A 216 13.83 11.43 2.26
C LEU A 216 13.66 10.75 3.60
N GLU A 217 14.77 10.39 4.24
CA GLU A 217 14.75 9.72 5.54
C GLU A 217 13.99 10.53 6.58
N LYS A 218 14.22 11.85 6.61
CA LYS A 218 13.56 12.77 7.54
C LYS A 218 12.07 12.94 7.23
N ALA A 219 11.70 13.10 5.96
CA ALA A 219 10.30 13.24 5.53
C ALA A 219 9.48 11.97 5.85
N LEU A 220 10.05 10.79 5.57
CA LEU A 220 9.43 9.52 5.92
C LEU A 220 9.33 9.34 7.43
N SER A 221 10.36 9.70 8.19
CA SER A 221 10.34 9.58 9.66
C SER A 221 9.23 10.43 10.29
N TYR A 222 9.03 11.67 9.85
CA TYR A 222 7.92 12.51 10.30
C TYR A 222 6.56 11.84 10.10
N THR A 223 6.35 11.25 8.91
CA THR A 223 5.08 10.60 8.55
C THR A 223 4.89 9.30 9.33
N ILE A 224 5.92 8.47 9.45
CA ILE A 224 5.89 7.22 10.23
C ILE A 224 5.59 7.51 11.70
N GLU A 225 6.22 8.53 12.29
CA GLU A 225 5.95 8.92 13.68
C GLU A 225 4.50 9.37 13.89
N ARG A 226 3.90 10.07 12.92
CA ARG A 226 2.47 10.38 12.96
C ARG A 226 1.63 9.11 13.00
N VAL A 227 1.95 8.13 12.15
CA VAL A 227 1.23 6.85 12.14
C VAL A 227 1.38 6.13 13.48
N MET A 228 2.58 6.08 14.04
CA MET A 228 2.83 5.45 15.33
C MET A 228 1.96 6.08 16.43
N ARG A 229 1.91 7.42 16.49
CA ARG A 229 1.03 8.16 17.42
C ARG A 229 -0.45 7.85 17.19
N MET A 230 -0.88 7.76 15.93
CA MET A 230 -2.26 7.39 15.59
C MET A 230 -2.60 5.98 16.09
N ILE A 231 -1.71 5.00 15.85
CA ILE A 231 -1.88 3.62 16.30
C ILE A 231 -1.94 3.54 17.83
N GLU A 232 -1.07 4.26 18.52
CA GLU A 232 -1.08 4.36 19.97
C GLU A 232 -2.40 4.93 20.49
N PHE A 233 -2.85 6.05 19.92
CA PHE A 233 -4.14 6.66 20.25
C PHE A 233 -5.32 5.69 20.04
N MET A 234 -5.33 4.94 18.93
CA MET A 234 -6.35 3.93 18.68
C MET A 234 -6.33 2.80 19.72
N LYS A 235 -5.15 2.34 20.15
CA LYS A 235 -5.02 1.32 21.21
C LYS A 235 -5.61 1.82 22.52
N ILE A 236 -5.32 3.07 22.89
CA ILE A 236 -5.91 3.73 24.07
C ILE A 236 -7.42 3.73 23.95
N CYS A 237 -7.97 4.21 22.83
CA CYS A 237 -9.41 4.26 22.61
C CYS A 237 -10.07 2.87 22.67
N GLY A 238 -9.41 1.83 22.15
CA GLY A 238 -9.90 0.45 22.21
C GLY A 238 -9.88 -0.17 23.61
N SER A 239 -8.98 0.31 24.49
CA SER A 239 -8.93 -0.10 25.90
C SER A 239 -9.93 0.62 26.81
N LEU A 240 -10.63 1.65 26.27
CA LEU A 240 -11.69 2.33 27.03
C LEU A 240 -12.93 1.43 27.09
N GLU A 241 -13.07 0.68 28.19
CA GLU A 241 -14.35 0.11 28.58
C GLU A 241 -15.25 1.25 29.06
N PHE A 242 -16.23 1.64 28.25
CA PHE A 242 -17.29 2.52 28.72
C PHE A 242 -18.21 1.70 29.63
N PRO A 243 -18.35 2.04 30.92
CA PRO A 243 -19.37 1.41 31.75
C PRO A 243 -20.72 1.62 31.06
N ARG A 244 -21.41 0.52 30.74
CA ARG A 244 -22.79 0.56 30.28
C ARG A 244 -23.57 1.34 31.34
N GLY A 245 -24.14 2.48 30.95
CA GLY A 245 -24.90 3.32 31.86
C GLY A 245 -25.93 2.50 32.63
N GLU A 246 -25.66 2.29 33.91
CA GLU A 246 -26.65 1.81 34.86
C GLU A 246 -27.66 2.93 35.11
N GLY A 247 -28.95 2.65 34.88
CA GLY A 247 -30.05 3.33 35.53
C GLY A 247 -30.55 4.66 34.93
N MET A 248 -31.43 4.58 33.94
CA MET A 248 -32.63 5.46 33.91
C MET A 248 -33.87 4.57 33.89
N THR A 249 -34.05 3.84 34.99
CA THR A 249 -35.41 3.49 35.44
C THR A 249 -35.86 4.62 36.34
N ASP A 250 -36.69 5.52 35.85
CA ASP A 250 -37.54 6.29 36.75
C ASP A 250 -38.95 6.42 36.17
N SER A 251 -39.80 5.54 36.70
CA SER A 251 -41.19 5.76 37.08
C SER A 251 -41.89 6.99 36.47
N HIS A 252 -42.70 6.73 35.45
CA HIS A 252 -43.94 7.48 35.26
C HIS A 252 -45.12 6.61 35.62
N ARG A 253 -45.34 6.50 36.93
CA ARG A 253 -46.66 6.36 37.52
C ARG A 253 -47.11 7.75 37.96
N CYS A 254 -47.96 8.39 37.18
CA CYS A 254 -48.81 9.47 37.67
C CYS A 254 -50.14 9.48 36.89
N MET A 255 -51.17 9.05 37.62
CA MET A 255 -52.62 9.16 37.41
C MET A 255 -53.24 8.58 36.14
#